data_AF-A0A0M4G897-F1
#
_entry.id   AF-A0A0M4G897-F1
#
_cell.length_a   1.000
_cell.length_b   1.000
_cell.length_c   1.000
_cell.angle_alpha   90.00
_cell.angle_beta   90.00
_cell.angle_gamma   90.00
#
_symmetry.space_group_name_H-M   'P 1'
#
loop_
_entity.id
_entity.type
_entity.pdbx_description
1 polymer ?
#
loop_
_entity_poly.entity_id
_entity_poly.type
_entity_poly.pdbx_seq_one_letter_code
_entity_poly.pdbx_strand_id
1 'polypeptide(L)'
;MSQDKNENSQKDVQKLGNYLSKAVEDFFYSSPFHELLNGFQNIVSNQLNNAMASTEIREDETFLYVDVHVPDSFVNGEILVEVKSRYLHLSMRETVKHSESNYQKISSMAKSILLPYPVIQESMSTSWPNQNTMVISFEKTKA
;
A
#
# COMPACT_ATOMS: atom_id res chain seq x y z
N MET A 1 -13.65 -1.94 -52.09
CA MET A 1 -13.13 -3.10 -51.33
C MET A 1 -12.00 -2.62 -50.42
N SER A 2 -12.30 -2.25 -49.17
CA SER A 2 -11.27 -1.76 -48.23
C SER A 2 -11.55 -2.14 -46.76
N GLN A 3 -12.46 -3.08 -46.50
CA GLN A 3 -12.81 -3.48 -45.12
C GLN A 3 -11.99 -4.67 -44.57
N ASP A 4 -11.32 -5.47 -45.40
CA ASP A 4 -10.62 -6.70 -44.93
C ASP A 4 -9.23 -6.49 -44.29
N LYS A 5 -8.55 -5.36 -44.49
CA LYS A 5 -7.17 -5.17 -43.99
C LYS A 5 -7.08 -4.72 -42.52
N ASN A 6 -8.11 -4.08 -41.98
CA ASN A 6 -8.08 -3.54 -40.61
C ASN A 6 -8.41 -4.59 -39.54
N GLU A 7 -9.29 -5.56 -39.82
CA GLU A 7 -9.65 -6.59 -38.85
C GLU A 7 -8.53 -7.62 -38.62
N ASN A 8 -7.75 -7.92 -39.67
CA ASN A 8 -6.65 -8.90 -39.56
C ASN A 8 -5.51 -8.35 -38.68
N SER A 9 -5.19 -7.06 -38.84
CA SER A 9 -4.15 -6.38 -38.05
C SER A 9 -4.51 -6.28 -36.56
N GLN A 10 -5.80 -6.07 -36.22
CA GLN A 10 -6.25 -6.02 -34.82
C GLN A 10 -6.24 -7.41 -34.16
N LYS A 11 -6.60 -8.47 -34.89
CA LYS A 11 -6.57 -9.85 -34.39
C LYS A 11 -5.13 -10.32 -34.11
N ASP A 12 -4.15 -9.92 -34.92
CA ASP A 12 -2.75 -10.27 -34.71
C ASP A 12 -2.12 -9.55 -33.51
N VAL A 13 -2.48 -8.28 -33.28
CA VAL A 13 -2.04 -7.52 -32.08
C VAL A 13 -2.64 -8.11 -30.80
N GLN A 14 -3.92 -8.51 -30.82
CA GLN A 14 -4.57 -9.16 -29.66
C GLN A 14 -3.95 -10.53 -29.36
N LYS A 15 -3.63 -11.32 -30.39
CA LYS A 15 -2.94 -12.61 -30.23
C LYS A 15 -1.54 -12.44 -29.66
N LEU A 16 -0.80 -11.43 -30.11
CA LEU A 16 0.52 -11.12 -29.58
C LEU A 16 0.46 -10.68 -28.11
N GLY A 17 -0.52 -9.83 -27.74
CA GLY A 17 -0.75 -9.42 -26.36
C GLY A 17 -1.12 -10.58 -25.43
N ASN A 18 -1.93 -11.52 -25.91
CA ASN A 18 -2.30 -12.72 -25.16
C ASN A 18 -1.12 -13.68 -24.99
N TYR A 19 -0.27 -13.83 -26.01
CA TYR A 19 0.94 -14.64 -25.94
C TYR A 19 1.96 -14.05 -24.96
N LEU A 20 2.17 -12.73 -25.00
CA LEU A 20 3.06 -12.03 -24.07
C LEU A 20 2.55 -12.12 -22.63
N SER A 21 1.25 -11.94 -22.40
CA SER A 21 0.66 -12.10 -21.06
C SER A 21 0.83 -13.50 -20.51
N LYS A 22 0.61 -14.52 -21.35
CA LYS A 22 0.80 -15.92 -20.97
C LYS A 22 2.26 -16.26 -20.70
N ALA A 23 3.19 -15.78 -21.51
CA ALA A 23 4.62 -16.00 -21.29
C ALA A 23 5.12 -15.31 -20.02
N VAL A 24 4.55 -14.15 -19.68
CA VAL A 24 4.80 -13.44 -18.43
C VAL A 24 4.24 -14.23 -17.25
N GLU A 25 2.99 -14.69 -17.31
CA GLU A 25 2.40 -15.57 -16.29
C GLU A 25 3.23 -16.85 -16.11
N ASP A 26 3.55 -17.54 -17.20
CA ASP A 26 4.35 -18.77 -17.15
C ASP A 26 5.74 -18.48 -16.55
N PHE A 27 6.38 -17.34 -16.85
CA PHE A 27 7.63 -16.92 -16.21
C PHE A 27 7.46 -16.66 -14.70
N PHE A 28 6.36 -16.04 -14.27
CA PHE A 28 6.08 -15.78 -12.86
C PHE A 28 5.68 -17.03 -12.07
N TYR A 29 5.12 -18.05 -12.72
CA TYR A 29 4.64 -19.28 -12.07
C TYR A 29 5.62 -20.46 -12.17
N SER A 30 6.45 -20.56 -13.21
CA SER A 30 7.33 -21.72 -13.45
C SER A 30 8.82 -21.47 -13.18
N SER A 31 9.22 -20.24 -12.86
CA SER A 31 10.63 -19.86 -12.68
C SER A 31 11.08 -19.97 -11.22
N PRO A 32 12.38 -20.25 -10.96
CA PRO A 32 13.03 -20.05 -9.65
C PRO A 32 12.81 -18.66 -9.03
N PHE A 33 12.40 -17.69 -9.86
CA PHE A 33 11.95 -16.38 -9.40
C PHE A 33 10.69 -16.41 -8.52
N HIS A 34 9.76 -17.34 -8.74
CA HIS A 34 8.58 -17.52 -7.88
C HIS A 34 8.98 -17.93 -6.46
N GLU A 35 9.94 -18.85 -6.35
CA GLU A 35 10.49 -19.28 -5.07
C GLU A 35 11.25 -18.15 -4.37
N LEU A 36 11.98 -17.32 -5.13
CA LEU A 36 12.62 -16.10 -4.62
C LEU A 36 11.60 -15.06 -4.15
N LEU A 37 10.48 -14.86 -4.86
CA LEU A 37 9.40 -13.97 -4.42
C LEU A 37 8.71 -14.50 -3.17
N ASN A 38 8.47 -15.80 -3.06
CA ASN A 38 7.90 -16.41 -1.85
C ASN A 38 8.89 -16.34 -0.67
N GLY A 39 10.18 -16.55 -0.93
CA GLY A 39 11.25 -16.35 0.05
C GLY A 39 11.35 -14.90 0.50
N PHE A 40 11.26 -13.95 -0.42
CA PHE A 40 11.22 -12.53 -0.12
C PHE A 40 9.95 -12.16 0.66
N GLN A 41 8.78 -12.64 0.24
CA GLN A 41 7.52 -12.45 0.97
C GLN A 41 7.59 -13.03 2.39
N ASN A 42 8.22 -14.18 2.60
CA ASN A 42 8.40 -14.78 3.92
C ASN A 42 9.40 -13.99 4.79
N ILE A 43 10.49 -13.47 4.21
CA ILE A 43 11.46 -12.64 4.93
C ILE A 43 10.85 -11.27 5.27
N VAL A 44 10.15 -10.65 4.33
CA VAL A 44 9.34 -9.44 4.49
C VAL A 44 8.31 -9.66 5.58
N SER A 45 7.50 -10.71 5.51
CA SER A 45 6.47 -11.00 6.51
C SER A 45 7.06 -11.26 7.90
N ASN A 46 8.16 -12.01 8.01
CA ASN A 46 8.74 -12.36 9.31
C ASN A 46 9.61 -11.26 9.94
N GLN A 47 10.34 -10.45 9.15
CA GLN A 47 11.12 -9.33 9.68
C GLN A 47 10.30 -8.07 9.88
N LEU A 48 9.21 -7.90 9.15
CA LEU A 48 8.40 -6.69 9.25
C LEU A 48 7.25 -6.79 10.28
N ASN A 49 6.81 -7.98 10.68
CA ASN A 49 5.74 -8.12 11.68
C ASN A 49 6.11 -7.56 13.08
N ASN A 50 7.41 -7.39 13.38
CA ASN A 50 7.86 -6.79 14.65
C ASN A 50 8.21 -5.29 14.53
N ALA A 51 8.18 -4.71 13.33
CA ALA A 51 8.58 -3.31 13.10
C ALA A 51 7.56 -2.49 12.28
N MET A 52 6.51 -3.13 11.74
CA MET A 52 5.46 -2.44 11.00
C MET A 52 4.27 -2.10 11.87
N ALA A 53 3.78 -0.88 11.72
CA ALA A 53 2.45 -0.49 12.14
C ALA A 53 1.39 -1.51 11.70
N SER A 54 0.69 -2.13 12.64
CA SER A 54 -0.44 -3.02 12.36
C SER A 54 -1.66 -2.20 11.97
N THR A 55 -2.57 -2.80 11.21
CA THR A 55 -3.71 -2.08 10.63
C THR A 55 -4.97 -2.91 10.69
N GLU A 56 -6.07 -2.29 11.12
CA GLU A 56 -7.41 -2.87 11.09
C GLU A 56 -8.35 -1.95 10.30
N ILE A 57 -9.18 -2.53 9.44
CA ILE A 57 -10.17 -1.78 8.65
C ILE A 57 -11.54 -2.11 9.22
N ARG A 58 -12.26 -1.07 9.65
CA ARG A 58 -13.60 -1.14 10.24
C ARG A 58 -14.54 -0.23 9.46
N GLU A 59 -15.83 -0.51 9.49
CA GLU A 59 -16.82 0.29 8.78
C GLU A 59 -18.13 0.32 9.57
N ASP A 60 -18.75 1.51 9.65
CA ASP A 60 -20.13 1.67 10.15
C ASP A 60 -21.05 2.17 9.03
N GLU A 61 -22.25 2.67 9.30
CA GLU A 61 -23.16 3.15 8.25
C GLU A 61 -22.66 4.42 7.53
N THR A 62 -21.83 5.24 8.19
CA THR A 62 -21.46 6.59 7.76
C THR A 62 -19.99 6.72 7.38
N PHE A 63 -19.10 5.93 7.98
CA PHE A 63 -17.65 6.06 7.84
C PHE A 63 -16.95 4.73 7.58
N LEU A 64 -15.87 4.82 6.82
CA LEU A 64 -14.79 3.83 6.77
C LEU A 64 -13.69 4.27 7.74
N TYR A 65 -13.21 3.37 8.58
CA TYR A 65 -12.12 3.60 9.52
C TYR A 65 -10.93 2.70 9.20
N VAL A 66 -9.73 3.26 9.31
CA VAL A 66 -8.46 2.56 9.28
C VAL A 66 -7.74 2.85 10.58
N ASP A 67 -7.69 1.86 11.45
CA ASP A 67 -6.94 1.92 12.69
C ASP A 67 -5.52 1.51 12.41
N VAL A 68 -4.58 2.38 12.73
CA VAL A 68 -3.15 2.19 12.51
C VAL A 68 -2.48 2.18 13.87
N HIS A 69 -1.94 1.03 14.27
CA HIS A 69 -1.14 0.94 15.48
C HIS A 69 0.28 1.44 15.17
N VAL A 70 0.58 2.67 15.55
CA VAL A 70 1.85 3.34 15.32
C VAL A 70 2.87 2.87 16.38
N PRO A 71 4.05 2.35 15.97
CA PRO A 71 5.10 1.99 16.92
C PRO A 71 5.57 3.20 17.74
N ASP A 72 5.93 2.98 19.01
CA ASP A 72 6.35 4.04 19.95
C ASP A 72 7.42 4.99 19.38
N SER A 73 8.33 4.45 18.57
CA SER A 73 9.42 5.20 17.94
C SER A 73 8.95 6.22 16.90
N PHE A 74 7.67 6.24 16.53
CA PHE A 74 7.11 7.15 15.52
C PHE A 74 5.96 8.01 16.04
N VAL A 75 5.49 7.82 17.28
CA VAL A 75 4.35 8.57 17.84
C VAL A 75 4.59 10.09 17.84
N ASN A 76 5.83 10.51 18.08
CA ASN A 76 6.23 11.93 18.06
C ASN A 76 6.87 12.37 16.74
N GLY A 77 6.89 11.48 15.74
CA GLY A 77 7.51 11.73 14.44
C GLY A 77 6.60 12.44 13.45
N GLU A 78 7.15 12.69 12.27
CA GLU A 78 6.42 13.18 11.11
C GLU A 78 5.63 12.03 10.50
N ILE A 79 4.31 12.18 10.38
CA ILE A 79 3.42 11.20 9.75
C ILE A 79 2.70 11.88 8.59
N LEU A 80 2.93 11.35 7.38
CA LEU A 80 2.24 11.73 6.16
C LEU A 80 1.24 10.64 5.78
N VAL A 81 0.02 11.05 5.46
CA VAL A 81 -1.06 10.18 5.00
C VAL A 81 -1.58 10.72 3.68
N GLU A 82 -1.58 9.87 2.65
CA GLU A 82 -2.05 10.23 1.30
C GLU A 82 -3.00 9.17 0.78
N VAL A 83 -4.00 9.58 0.00
CA VAL A 83 -4.91 8.66 -0.67
C VAL A 83 -4.79 8.80 -2.17
N LYS A 84 -4.66 7.66 -2.86
CA LYS A 84 -4.73 7.60 -4.31
C LYS A 84 -5.63 6.46 -4.75
N SER A 85 -6.80 6.81 -5.28
CA SER A 85 -7.85 5.86 -5.65
C SER A 85 -8.28 4.98 -4.46
N ARG A 86 -7.81 3.72 -4.41
CA ARG A 86 -8.10 2.75 -3.35
C ARG A 86 -6.92 2.52 -2.41
N TYR A 87 -5.82 3.22 -2.61
CA TYR A 87 -4.61 3.03 -1.83
C TYR A 87 -4.45 4.15 -0.82
N LEU A 88 -4.36 3.78 0.44
CA LEU A 88 -3.97 4.65 1.54
C LEU A 88 -2.48 4.44 1.81
N HIS A 89 -1.70 5.49 1.62
CA HIS A 89 -0.26 5.50 1.82
C HIS A 89 0.06 6.23 3.12
N LEU A 90 0.81 5.55 4.00
CA LEU A 90 1.33 6.12 5.23
C LEU A 90 2.85 6.15 5.14
N SER A 91 3.45 7.29 5.44
CA SER A 91 4.87 7.45 5.62
C SER A 91 5.14 8.06 6.99
N MET A 92 6.00 7.45 7.78
CA MET A 92 6.37 7.88 9.12
C MET A 92 7.88 8.09 9.17
N ARG A 93 8.31 9.17 9.81
CA ARG A 93 9.72 9.48 9.98
C ARG A 93 9.95 10.05 11.37
N GLU A 94 10.95 9.53 12.07
CA GLU A 94 11.41 10.09 13.33
C GLU A 94 12.90 10.39 13.29
N THR A 95 13.31 11.50 13.89
CA THR A 95 14.71 11.88 14.02
C THR A 95 15.05 12.14 15.48
N VAL A 96 15.76 11.21 16.12
CA VAL A 96 16.21 11.35 17.51
C VAL A 96 17.64 11.88 17.52
N LYS A 97 17.83 13.07 18.13
CA LYS A 97 19.16 13.64 18.39
C LYS A 97 19.64 13.16 19.77
N HIS A 98 20.81 12.54 19.82
CA HIS A 98 21.43 12.20 21.11
C HIS A 98 22.20 13.41 21.64
N SER A 99 21.81 13.93 22.81
CA SER A 99 22.39 15.13 23.41
C SER A 99 23.90 15.05 23.69
N GLU A 100 24.46 13.84 23.81
CA GLU A 100 25.86 13.61 24.16
C GLU A 100 26.76 13.22 22.97
N SER A 101 26.20 13.10 21.76
CA SER A 101 26.98 12.74 20.56
C SER A 101 26.49 13.49 19.33
N ASN A 102 27.38 13.80 18.39
CA ASN A 102 27.00 14.39 17.09
C ASN A 102 26.25 13.40 16.16
N TYR A 103 25.78 12.27 16.69
CA TYR A 103 25.04 11.26 15.94
C TYR A 103 23.53 11.51 16.05
N GLN A 104 22.85 11.32 14.92
CA GLN A 104 21.40 11.37 14.83
C GLN A 104 20.89 10.02 14.36
N LYS A 105 19.91 9.45 15.07
CA LYS A 105 19.22 8.25 14.62
C LYS A 105 17.99 8.68 13.82
N ILE A 106 17.97 8.32 12.54
CA ILE A 106 16.81 8.50 11.67
C ILE A 106 16.13 7.15 11.52
N SER A 107 14.84 7.10 11.81
CA SER A 107 13.98 5.93 11.56
C SER A 107 12.89 6.34 10.57
N SER A 108 12.59 5.49 9.60
CA SER A 108 11.51 5.72 8.64
C SER A 108 10.74 4.43 8.38
N MET A 109 9.45 4.58 8.12
CA MET A 109 8.54 3.51 7.77
C MET A 109 7.59 3.99 6.69
N ALA A 110 7.27 3.13 5.73
CA ALA A 110 6.18 3.36 4.80
C ALA A 110 5.27 2.13 4.74
N LYS A 111 3.96 2.36 4.63
CA LYS A 111 2.95 1.30 4.49
C LYS A 111 1.87 1.73 3.52
N SER A 112 1.51 0.83 2.62
CA SER A 112 0.40 1.01 1.69
C SER A 112 -0.71 0.03 2.05
N ILE A 113 -1.94 0.52 2.15
CA ILE A 113 -3.12 -0.25 2.54
C ILE A 113 -4.12 -0.18 1.40
N LEU A 114 -4.63 -1.34 0.96
CA LEU A 114 -5.72 -1.41 -0.02
C LEU A 114 -7.06 -1.27 0.69
N LEU A 115 -7.80 -0.21 0.38
CA LEU A 115 -9.13 0.07 0.90
C LEU A 115 -10.20 -0.75 0.15
N PRO A 116 -11.35 -1.06 0.79
CA PRO A 116 -12.44 -1.83 0.17
C PRO A 116 -13.04 -1.15 -1.06
N TYR A 117 -13.02 0.18 -1.13
CA TYR A 117 -13.50 0.98 -2.26
C TYR A 117 -12.73 2.32 -2.34
N PRO A 118 -12.83 3.06 -3.46
CA PRO A 118 -12.17 4.35 -3.59
C PRO A 118 -12.73 5.36 -2.58
N VAL A 119 -11.87 6.18 -1.99
CA VAL A 119 -12.24 7.27 -1.08
C VAL A 119 -11.67 8.60 -1.57
N ILE A 120 -12.22 9.70 -1.07
CA ILE A 120 -11.85 11.06 -1.44
C ILE A 120 -10.89 11.59 -0.36
N GLN A 121 -9.72 12.11 -0.74
CA GLN A 121 -8.73 12.59 0.23
C GLN A 121 -9.28 13.74 1.09
N GLU A 122 -10.12 14.58 0.50
CA GLU A 122 -10.75 15.73 1.15
C GLU A 122 -11.77 15.33 2.23
N SER A 123 -12.30 14.09 2.21
CA SER A 123 -13.17 13.57 3.28
C SER A 123 -12.39 12.86 4.39
N MET A 124 -11.06 12.83 4.29
CA MET A 124 -10.19 12.21 5.29
C MET A 124 -10.17 13.04 6.58
N SER A 125 -10.38 12.37 7.70
CA SER A 125 -10.11 12.90 9.03
C SER A 125 -9.17 11.97 9.79
N THR A 126 -8.37 12.54 10.69
CA THR A 126 -7.43 11.77 11.52
C THR A 126 -7.66 12.10 12.99
N SER A 127 -7.58 11.08 13.83
CA SER A 127 -7.70 11.23 15.29
C SER A 127 -6.80 10.24 16.02
N TRP A 128 -6.50 10.55 17.28
CA TRP A 128 -5.66 9.72 18.15
C TRP A 128 -6.44 9.38 19.42
N PRO A 129 -7.30 8.35 19.39
CA PRO A 129 -8.05 7.93 20.57
C PRO A 129 -7.13 7.49 21.74
N ASN A 130 -5.91 7.05 21.44
CA ASN A 130 -4.90 6.72 22.43
C ASN A 130 -3.49 7.00 21.87
N GLN A 131 -2.45 6.78 22.69
CA GLN A 131 -1.05 7.14 22.36
C GLN A 131 -0.49 6.42 21.13
N ASN A 132 -0.99 5.23 20.80
CA ASN A 132 -0.38 4.37 19.80
C ASN A 132 -1.31 4.00 18.65
N THR A 133 -2.56 4.46 18.67
CA THR A 133 -3.52 4.18 17.62
C THR A 133 -3.91 5.48 16.96
N MET A 134 -3.51 5.63 15.70
CA MET A 134 -4.03 6.65 14.81
C MET A 134 -5.23 6.08 14.06
N VAL A 135 -6.37 6.75 14.14
CA VAL A 135 -7.58 6.40 13.38
C VAL A 135 -7.70 7.36 12.22
N ILE A 136 -7.71 6.82 11.00
CA ILE A 136 -8.00 7.56 9.78
C ILE A 136 -9.43 7.20 9.37
N SER A 137 -10.29 8.20 9.20
CA SER A 137 -11.69 7.99 8.80
C SER A 137 -12.02 8.70 7.49
N PHE A 138 -12.86 8.07 6.67
CA PHE A 138 -13.42 8.64 5.46
C PHE A 138 -14.93 8.61 5.53
N GLU A 139 -15.59 9.74 5.32
CA GLU A 139 -17.04 9.77 5.15
C GLU A 139 -17.41 9.00 3.89
N LYS A 140 -18.41 8.11 4.00
CA LYS A 140 -18.92 7.39 2.84
C LYS A 140 -19.67 8.36 1.96
N THR A 141 -19.17 8.55 0.75
CA THR A 141 -19.97 9.17 -0.30
C THR A 141 -21.16 8.25 -0.56
N LYS A 142 -22.38 8.72 -0.28
CA LYS A 142 -23.59 8.03 -0.75
C LYS A 142 -23.45 7.88 -2.26
N ALA A 143 -23.44 6.62 -2.72
CA ALA A 143 -23.49 6.28 -4.13
C ALA A 143 -24.80 6.77 -4.76
#